data_AF-A0A839Z1C6-F1
#
_entry.id   AF-A0A839Z1C6-F1
#
_cell.length_a   1.000
_cell.length_b   1.000
_cell.length_c   1.000
_cell.angle_alpha   90.00
_cell.angle_beta   90.00
_cell.angle_gamma   90.00
#
_symmetry.space_group_name_H-M   'P 1'
#
loop_
_entity.id
_entity.type
_entity.pdbx_description
1 polymer ?
#
loop_
_entity_poly.entity_id
_entity_poly.type
_entity_poly.pdbx_seq_one_letter_code
_entity_poly.pdbx_strand_id
1 'polypeptide(L)'
;MANPNSIKPHQVAAVRYRALTGQEWRYRGKRARVLSLLVEGSSLTQWDTLPWHTRLGGTIHAMREDGLSISTELEGPYRHARYRLHTEGDLIKQVGNSGS
;
A
#
# COMPACT_ATOMS: atom_id res chain seq x y z
N MET A 1 -20.70 -8.24 -5.02
CA MET A 1 -21.14 -6.81 -5.02
C MET A 1 -19.89 -5.97 -4.79
N ALA A 2 -19.50 -5.13 -5.76
CA ALA A 2 -18.35 -4.24 -5.61
C ALA A 2 -18.73 -3.02 -4.76
N ASN A 3 -17.93 -2.71 -3.75
CA ASN A 3 -18.18 -1.60 -2.82
C ASN A 3 -18.09 -0.26 -3.58
N PRO A 4 -19.13 0.60 -3.59
CA PRO A 4 -19.12 1.87 -4.32
C PRO A 4 -18.07 2.89 -3.82
N ASN A 5 -17.40 2.61 -2.70
CA ASN A 5 -16.26 3.39 -2.19
C ASN A 5 -14.88 2.87 -2.64
N SER A 6 -14.81 1.96 -3.61
CA SER A 6 -13.53 1.50 -4.17
C SER A 6 -12.91 2.60 -5.04
N ILE A 7 -12.20 3.53 -4.41
CA ILE A 7 -11.36 4.50 -5.11
C ILE A 7 -10.31 3.70 -5.87
N LYS A 8 -10.25 3.90 -7.20
CA LYS A 8 -9.27 3.20 -8.02
C LYS A 8 -7.86 3.57 -7.49
N PRO A 9 -6.93 2.61 -7.30
CA PRO A 9 -5.63 2.88 -6.68
C PRO A 9 -4.81 3.96 -7.41
N HIS A 10 -5.12 4.25 -8.68
CA HIS A 10 -4.51 5.37 -9.41
C HIS A 10 -5.00 6.77 -8.99
N GLN A 11 -6.04 6.91 -8.17
CA GLN A 11 -6.54 8.22 -7.73
C GLN A 11 -6.05 8.63 -6.33
N VAL A 12 -5.32 7.76 -5.64
CA VAL A 12 -4.84 8.03 -4.28
C VAL A 12 -3.67 9.02 -4.33
N ALA A 13 -3.93 10.28 -3.94
CA ALA A 13 -2.90 11.32 -3.89
C ALA A 13 -2.15 11.32 -2.54
N ALA A 14 -2.87 11.07 -1.45
CA ALA A 14 -2.35 11.02 -0.09
C ALA A 14 -3.19 10.07 0.78
N VAL A 15 -2.52 9.39 1.72
CA VAL A 15 -3.16 8.54 2.72
C VAL A 15 -2.65 8.85 4.12
N ARG A 16 -3.56 8.70 5.09
CA ARG A 16 -3.23 8.58 6.51
C ARG A 16 -3.64 7.19 6.97
N TYR A 17 -2.72 6.48 7.59
CA TYR A 17 -2.93 5.16 8.15
C TYR A 17 -2.67 5.21 9.64
N ARG A 18 -3.57 4.63 10.44
CA ARG A 18 -3.46 4.59 11.89
C ARG A 18 -3.52 3.15 12.35
N ALA A 19 -2.45 2.69 12.98
CA ALA A 19 -2.41 1.40 13.63
C ALA A 19 -3.40 1.34 14.79
N LEU A 20 -3.83 0.13 15.17
CA LEU A 20 -4.63 -0.10 16.38
C LEU A 20 -3.90 0.36 17.66
N THR A 21 -2.56 0.38 17.64
CA THR A 21 -1.72 0.92 18.72
C THR A 21 -1.77 2.44 18.84
N GLY A 22 -2.42 3.14 17.92
CA GLY A 22 -2.49 4.60 17.87
C GLY A 22 -1.36 5.27 17.09
N GLN A 23 -0.34 4.52 16.64
CA GLN A 23 0.72 5.06 15.77
C GLN A 23 0.15 5.43 14.40
N GLU A 24 0.66 6.51 13.81
CA GLU A 24 0.15 7.03 12.54
C GLU A 24 1.25 7.26 11.52
N TRP A 25 0.93 6.94 10.26
CA TRP A 25 1.77 7.20 9.10
C TRP A 25 1.02 8.04 8.08
N ARG A 26 1.76 8.93 7.42
CA ARG A 26 1.23 9.79 6.37
C ARG A 26 2.08 9.65 5.13
N TYR A 27 1.47 9.21 4.04
CA TYR A 27 2.14 9.01 2.77
C TYR A 27 1.49 9.80 1.64
N ARG A 28 2.29 10.08 0.60
CA ARG A 28 1.85 10.69 -0.65
C ARG A 28 2.39 9.93 -1.86
N GLY A 29 1.76 10.12 -3.01
CA GLY A 29 2.22 9.57 -4.30
C GLY A 29 2.36 8.05 -4.28
N LYS A 30 3.53 7.53 -4.70
CA LYS A 30 3.75 6.09 -4.83
C LYS A 30 3.62 5.33 -3.51
N ARG A 31 4.17 5.86 -2.40
CA ARG A 31 4.04 5.22 -1.07
C ARG A 31 2.58 5.15 -0.62
N ALA A 32 1.81 6.20 -0.91
CA ALA A 32 0.38 6.22 -0.60
C ALA A 32 -0.40 5.14 -1.35
N ARG A 33 -0.16 5.00 -2.66
CA ARG A 33 -0.77 3.94 -3.47
C ARG A 33 -0.37 2.54 -3.01
N VAL A 34 0.91 2.33 -2.69
CA VAL A 34 1.40 1.04 -2.19
C VAL A 34 0.72 0.69 -0.87
N LEU A 35 0.60 1.64 0.06
CA LEU A 35 -0.08 1.38 1.33
C LEU A 35 -1.56 1.07 1.13
N SER A 36 -2.28 1.81 0.27
CA SER A 36 -3.67 1.49 -0.06
C SER A 36 -3.81 0.07 -0.59
N LEU A 37 -2.94 -0.35 -1.52
CA LEU A 37 -2.98 -1.70 -2.09
C LEU A 37 -2.67 -2.78 -1.07
N LEU A 38 -1.72 -2.53 -0.16
CA LEU A 38 -1.40 -3.48 0.92
C LEU A 38 -2.58 -3.67 1.88
N VAL A 39 -3.31 -2.59 2.19
CA VAL A 39 -4.49 -2.62 3.06
C VAL A 39 -5.68 -3.30 2.36
N GLU A 40 -5.93 -3.00 1.08
CA GLU A 40 -7.07 -3.55 0.33
C GLU A 40 -6.84 -5.01 -0.12
N GLY A 41 -5.62 -5.32 -0.57
CA GLY A 41 -5.30 -6.58 -1.27
C GLY A 41 -4.73 -7.69 -0.38
N SER A 42 -4.52 -7.43 0.92
CA SER A 42 -3.82 -8.30 1.89
C SER A 42 -2.35 -8.65 1.55
N SER A 43 -1.98 -8.65 0.27
CA SER A 43 -0.62 -8.82 -0.21
C SER A 43 -0.41 -8.10 -1.55
N LEU A 44 0.85 -7.83 -1.88
CA LEU A 44 1.23 -7.10 -3.08
C LEU A 44 2.51 -7.67 -3.69
N THR A 45 2.55 -7.81 -5.01
CA THR A 45 3.75 -8.15 -5.78
C THR A 45 4.14 -6.99 -6.71
N GLN A 46 5.33 -7.07 -7.32
CA GLN A 46 5.75 -6.09 -8.33
C GLN A 46 4.72 -5.98 -9.48
N TRP A 47 4.14 -7.11 -9.90
CA TRP A 47 3.21 -7.19 -11.03
C TRP A 47 1.94 -6.37 -10.81
N ASP A 48 1.42 -6.36 -9.59
CA ASP A 48 0.23 -5.60 -9.20
C ASP A 48 0.43 -4.08 -9.31
N THR A 49 1.68 -3.64 -9.32
CA THR A 49 2.05 -2.21 -9.37
C THR A 49 2.48 -1.74 -10.75
N LEU A 50 2.61 -2.64 -11.72
CA LEU A 50 2.90 -2.27 -13.10
C LEU A 50 1.64 -1.71 -13.79
N PRO A 51 1.80 -0.76 -14.74
CA PRO A 51 3.07 -0.17 -15.21
C PRO A 51 3.53 1.06 -14.39
N TRP A 52 2.75 1.51 -13.40
CA TRP A 52 2.96 2.81 -12.75
C TRP A 52 4.04 2.81 -11.65
N HIS A 53 4.53 1.64 -11.24
CA HIS A 53 5.60 1.52 -10.25
C HIS A 53 6.60 0.41 -10.62
N THR A 54 7.87 0.79 -10.72
CA THR A 54 8.95 -0.12 -11.10
C THR A 54 9.94 -0.42 -9.97
N ARG A 55 9.80 0.24 -8.81
CA ARG A 55 10.72 0.15 -7.66
C ARG A 55 9.97 -0.19 -6.38
N LEU A 56 9.12 -1.22 -6.41
CA LEU A 56 8.29 -1.59 -5.27
C LEU A 56 9.15 -1.94 -4.04
N GLY A 57 10.22 -2.72 -4.21
CA GLY A 57 11.09 -3.12 -3.10
C GLY A 57 11.69 -1.94 -2.33
N GLY A 58 12.10 -0.86 -3.03
CA GLY A 58 12.60 0.36 -2.38
C GLY A 58 11.53 1.12 -1.62
N THR A 59 10.29 1.12 -2.12
CA THR A 59 9.16 1.72 -1.40
C THR A 59 8.81 0.92 -0.16
N ILE A 60 8.77 -0.41 -0.23
CA ILE A 60 8.54 -1.27 0.94
C ILE A 60 9.65 -1.10 1.98
N HIS A 61 10.91 -1.03 1.54
CA HIS A 61 12.03 -0.81 2.46
C HIS A 61 11.86 0.49 3.25
N ALA A 62 11.59 1.60 2.57
CA ALA A 62 11.39 2.88 3.27
C ALA A 62 10.17 2.88 4.20
N MET A 63 9.09 2.18 3.84
CA MET A 63 7.93 2.03 4.72
C MET A 63 8.25 1.23 5.99
N ARG A 64 9.15 0.25 5.91
CA ARG A 64 9.66 -0.47 7.08
C ARG A 64 10.52 0.42 7.97
N GLU A 65 11.37 1.25 7.38
CA GLU A 65 12.18 2.23 8.13
C GLU A 65 11.29 3.24 8.87
N ASP A 66 10.16 3.62 8.29
CA ASP A 66 9.15 4.45 8.95
C ASP A 66 8.41 3.72 10.11
N GLY A 67 8.62 2.40 10.26
CA GLY A 67 8.07 1.58 11.34
C GLY A 67 6.88 0.69 10.97
N LEU A 68 6.50 0.59 9.68
CA LEU A 68 5.49 -0.39 9.27
C LEU A 68 6.06 -1.81 9.28
N SER A 69 5.31 -2.73 9.88
CA SER A 69 5.62 -4.15 9.84
C SER A 69 5.11 -4.74 8.53
N ILE A 70 6.03 -5.04 7.62
CA ILE A 70 5.73 -5.60 6.30
C ILE A 70 6.61 -6.84 6.11
N SER A 71 6.04 -8.02 5.84
CA SER A 71 6.84 -9.21 5.51
C SER A 71 7.16 -9.25 4.01
N THR A 72 8.20 -10.01 3.66
CA THR A 72 8.45 -10.42 2.27
C THR A 72 8.50 -11.93 2.24
N GLU A 73 7.64 -12.53 1.43
CA GLU A 73 7.62 -13.94 1.13
C GLU A 73 8.01 -14.13 -0.34
N LEU A 74 8.73 -15.20 -0.66
CA LEU A 74 9.05 -15.55 -2.03
C LEU A 74 8.00 -16.54 -2.54
N GLU A 75 7.40 -16.23 -3.68
CA GLU A 75 6.34 -17.06 -4.25
C GLU A 75 6.73 -17.60 -5.64
N GLY A 76 6.36 -18.86 -5.87
CA GLY A 76 6.45 -19.51 -7.16
C GLY A 76 7.87 -19.89 -7.58
N PRO A 77 8.01 -20.55 -8.74
CA PRO A 77 9.29 -21.06 -9.24
C PRO A 77 10.31 -19.95 -9.53
N TYR A 78 9.83 -18.75 -9.83
CA TYR A 78 10.67 -17.58 -10.11
C TYR A 78 10.95 -16.70 -8.88
N ARG A 79 10.55 -17.15 -7.68
CA ARG A 79 10.82 -16.49 -6.39
C ARG A 79 10.40 -15.02 -6.41
N HIS A 80 9.18 -14.74 -6.87
CA HIS A 80 8.66 -13.39 -6.88
C HIS A 80 8.45 -12.90 -5.45
N ALA A 81 8.89 -11.67 -5.15
CA ALA A 81 8.65 -11.07 -3.85
C ALA A 81 7.17 -10.68 -3.71
N ARG A 82 6.52 -11.26 -2.70
CA ARG A 82 5.18 -10.90 -2.22
C ARG A 82 5.32 -10.21 -0.88
N TYR A 83 4.71 -9.04 -0.76
CA TYR A 83 4.74 -8.20 0.43
C TYR A 83 3.39 -8.26 1.14
N ARG A 84 3.39 -8.31 2.47
CA ARG A 84 2.17 -8.30 3.28
C ARG A 84 2.31 -7.32 4.43
N LEU A 85 1.28 -6.50 4.65
CA LEU A 85 1.22 -5.58 5.79
C LEU A 85 0.72 -6.35 7.01
N HIS A 86 1.50 -6.33 8.09
CA HIS A 86 1.15 -6.94 9.39
C HIS A 86 0.78 -5.92 10.44
N THR A 87 1.15 -4.65 10.25
CA THR A 87 0.62 -3.59 11.10
C THR A 87 -0.88 -3.51 10.88
N GLU A 88 -1.67 -3.88 11.89
CA GLU A 88 -3.12 -3.77 11.86
C GLU A 88 -3.57 -2.35 12.14
N GLY A 89 -4.63 -1.91 11.46
CA GLY A 89 -5.10 -0.53 11.53
C GLY A 89 -5.94 -0.12 10.34
N ASP A 90 -6.37 1.14 10.36
CA ASP A 90 -7.34 1.69 9.42
C ASP A 90 -6.75 2.82 8.57
N LEU A 91 -7.21 2.88 7.33
CA LEU A 91 -6.88 3.95 6.41
C LEU A 91 -7.92 5.08 6.58
N ILE A 92 -7.52 6.15 7.27
CA ILE A 92 -8.42 7.21 7.76
C ILE A 92 -8.87 8.16 6.65
N LYS A 93 -8.03 8.42 5.64
CA LYS A 93 -8.36 9.38 4.58
C LYS A 93 -7.61 9.02 3.31
N GLN A 94 -8.34 8.73 2.24
CA GLN A 94 -7.83 8.80 0.87
C GLN A 94 -8.32 10.14 0.31
N VAL A 95 -7.41 11.07 0.01
CA VAL A 95 -7.81 12.21 -0.85
C VAL A 95 -7.67 11.71 -2.28
N GLY A 96 -8.81 11.34 -2.87
CA GLY A 96 -8.92 11.11 -4.30
C GLY A 96 -8.73 12.44 -5.02
N ASN A 97 -7.89 12.48 -6.05
CA ASN A 97 -7.85 13.65 -6.93
C ASN A 97 -9.14 13.67 -7.76
N SER A 98 -10.23 14.17 -7.20
CA SER A 98 -11.44 14.53 -7.94
C SER A 98 -11.14 15.81 -8.69
N GLY A 99 -10.57 15.66 -9.90
CA GLY A 99 -10.47 16.77 -10.85
C GLY A 99 -11.87 17.28 -11.18
N SER A 100 -12.09 18.56 -10.90
CA SER A 100 -13.18 19.39 -11.44
C SER A 100 -13.22 19.38 -12.96
#